data_AF-A0A1F7H1P8-F1
#
_entry.id   AF-A0A1F7H1P8-F1
#
_cell.length_a   1.000
_cell.length_b   1.000
_cell.length_c   1.000
_cell.angle_alpha   90.00
_cell.angle_beta   90.00
_cell.angle_gamma   90.00
#
_symmetry.space_group_name_H-M   'P 1'
#
loop_
_entity.id
_entity.type
_entity.pdbx_description
1 polymer ?
#
loop_
_entity_poly.entity_id
_entity_poly.type
_entity_poly.pdbx_seq_one_letter_code
_entity_poly.pdbx_strand_id
1 'polypeptide(L)'
;MTEVSASDPIDVIFKKPISEPQATIPELERLYQEQRSTIQKIYRGVDTWHGTGRYGNRGQIDILRGIASTRQLIPHRDVWDPSLGESETISTTWMRPYAAAYADMHLEKGKELSYSDFRSGHYWIKYIKRLTLPEIFNLLKYARALNRTRKDAIDWIEKKIGRQLSSERDIAGFTRLRSSIPDNYPILIGIKPGAFQATQKAAFLSRTERRTDQQILIDMLTHLEVPLDRIAETQAILKENKVELPVLPRELCERYSAEFSDRELLTGEGFREEQYPIPQVPTSRVDLEPYIPKEEWFTSLDRSRSAYHGIDHLTRVLILQETITNLLIQSGELQPDTVNRVALRWSAVVHDLRRHSDFIGRGHAQAGANWALQNLPADIPLDTKDKILKIVQAHDQEVDPDSDVAKELSILKDADALDRIRLESRLPVTDTPKFLRRKVALDPGRLCLDISKKLIPFAHELYRLSTYNRLKRSQKAGVLVLDAGSQLGVLTK
;
A
#
# COMPACT_ATOMS: atom_id res chain seq x y z
N MET A 1 -4.46 33.72 -37.24
CA MET A 1 -5.66 32.89 -37.00
C MET A 1 -5.30 31.90 -35.90
N THR A 2 -5.89 32.15 -34.73
CA THR A 2 -6.09 31.29 -33.54
C THR A 2 -5.00 30.28 -33.15
N GLU A 3 -4.23 30.68 -32.15
CA GLU A 3 -3.67 29.85 -31.09
C GLU A 3 -4.78 29.05 -30.37
N VAL A 4 -4.47 27.81 -29.98
CA VAL A 4 -5.15 27.11 -28.89
C VAL A 4 -4.08 26.66 -27.90
N SER A 5 -3.86 27.48 -26.88
CA SER A 5 -3.16 27.11 -25.66
C SER A 5 -4.10 26.22 -24.83
N ALA A 6 -3.77 24.95 -24.69
CA ALA A 6 -4.45 24.05 -23.77
C ALA A 6 -4.11 24.46 -22.33
N SER A 7 -5.06 25.10 -21.64
CA SER A 7 -4.97 25.34 -20.20
C SER A 7 -5.05 24.01 -19.45
N ASP A 8 -4.15 23.81 -18.49
CA ASP A 8 -4.12 22.65 -17.61
C ASP A 8 -5.46 22.44 -16.86
N PRO A 9 -5.93 21.19 -16.67
CA PRO A 9 -7.20 20.89 -16.00
C PRO A 9 -7.26 21.31 -14.52
N ILE A 10 -6.16 21.76 -13.92
CA ILE A 10 -6.09 22.22 -12.53
C ILE A 10 -6.64 23.65 -12.38
N ASP A 11 -6.56 24.49 -13.41
CA ASP A 11 -6.93 25.92 -13.34
C ASP A 11 -8.43 26.21 -13.51
N VAL A 12 -9.23 25.20 -13.89
CA VAL A 12 -10.62 25.41 -14.30
C VAL A 12 -11.63 25.28 -13.15
N ILE A 13 -11.28 24.67 -12.01
CA ILE A 13 -12.29 24.24 -11.02
C ILE A 13 -12.48 25.21 -9.84
N PHE A 14 -11.55 26.13 -9.54
CA PHE A 14 -11.62 26.98 -8.34
C PHE A 14 -11.97 28.47 -8.58
N LYS A 15 -12.64 28.81 -9.68
CA LYS A 15 -13.02 30.21 -10.01
C LYS A 15 -14.23 30.77 -9.25
N LYS A 16 -14.90 29.99 -8.39
CA LYS A 16 -15.96 30.52 -7.53
C LYS A 16 -15.42 30.73 -6.11
N PRO A 17 -15.41 31.96 -5.58
CA PRO A 17 -15.12 32.17 -4.17
C PRO A 17 -16.21 31.47 -3.36
N ILE A 18 -15.81 30.45 -2.60
CA ILE A 18 -16.67 29.81 -1.61
C ILE A 18 -16.72 30.77 -0.42
N SER A 19 -17.58 31.78 -0.49
CA SER A 19 -18.00 32.52 0.71
C SER A 19 -19.03 31.65 1.43
N GLU A 20 -18.65 31.09 2.58
CA GLU A 20 -19.39 30.26 3.56
C GLU A 20 -20.90 30.01 3.33
N PRO A 21 -21.40 28.76 3.51
CA PRO A 21 -21.11 27.88 4.65
C PRO A 21 -20.39 26.59 4.26
N GLN A 22 -19.87 25.86 5.25
CA GLN A 22 -19.23 24.54 5.11
C GLN A 22 -19.95 23.68 4.06
N ALA A 23 -19.20 23.22 3.05
CA ALA A 23 -19.74 22.37 2.00
C ALA A 23 -20.51 21.20 2.62
N THR A 24 -21.73 20.97 2.15
CA THR A 24 -22.56 19.88 2.68
C THR A 24 -21.90 18.53 2.40
N ILE A 25 -22.17 17.49 3.20
CA ILE A 25 -21.63 16.14 2.97
C ILE A 25 -21.85 15.66 1.52
N PRO A 26 -23.04 15.82 0.90
CA PRO A 26 -23.25 15.46 -0.50
C PRO A 26 -22.38 16.26 -1.49
N GLU A 27 -22.12 17.53 -1.19
CA GLU A 27 -21.27 18.38 -2.03
C GLU A 27 -19.80 17.96 -1.94
N LEU A 28 -19.32 17.63 -0.75
CA LEU A 28 -17.98 17.10 -0.54
C LEU A 28 -17.77 15.74 -1.21
N GLU A 29 -18.76 14.84 -1.16
CA GLU A 29 -18.66 13.56 -1.87
C GLU A 29 -18.67 13.76 -3.40
N ARG A 30 -19.47 14.71 -3.92
CA ARG A 30 -19.42 15.07 -5.35
C ARG A 30 -18.03 15.60 -5.74
N LEU A 31 -17.50 16.57 -4.99
CA LEU A 31 -16.16 17.12 -5.20
C LEU A 31 -15.08 16.02 -5.09
N TYR A 32 -15.25 15.08 -4.17
CA TYR A 32 -14.36 13.94 -4.03
C TYR A 32 -14.36 13.08 -5.28
N GLN A 33 -15.52 12.69 -5.81
CA GLN A 33 -15.60 11.88 -7.03
C GLN A 33 -14.98 12.60 -8.24
N GLU A 34 -15.15 13.92 -8.33
CA GLU A 34 -14.54 14.75 -9.38
C GLU A 34 -13.00 14.80 -9.27
N GLN A 35 -12.45 14.82 -8.04
CA GLN A 35 -11.00 14.98 -7.82
C GLN A 35 -10.25 13.68 -7.49
N ARG A 36 -10.95 12.56 -7.28
CA ARG A 36 -10.38 11.29 -6.85
C ARG A 36 -9.20 10.84 -7.71
N SER A 37 -9.32 10.93 -9.03
CA SER A 37 -8.26 10.54 -9.98
C SER A 37 -7.04 11.46 -9.89
N THR A 38 -7.23 12.75 -9.65
CA THR A 38 -6.16 13.73 -9.45
C THR A 38 -5.43 13.47 -8.14
N ILE A 39 -6.16 13.25 -7.03
CA ILE A 39 -5.58 12.90 -5.73
C ILE A 39 -4.76 11.62 -5.87
N GLN A 40 -5.33 10.57 -6.47
CA GLN A 40 -4.63 9.32 -6.74
C GLN A 40 -3.33 9.55 -7.54
N LYS A 41 -3.39 10.34 -8.62
CA LYS A 41 -2.23 10.64 -9.46
C LYS A 41 -1.12 11.34 -8.69
N ILE A 42 -1.47 12.33 -7.86
CA ILE A 42 -0.50 13.09 -7.06
C ILE A 42 0.11 12.20 -5.96
N TYR A 43 -0.72 11.43 -5.27
CA TYR A 43 -0.29 10.57 -4.15
C TYR A 43 0.71 9.50 -4.57
N ARG A 44 0.61 9.00 -5.80
CA ARG A 44 1.60 8.07 -6.39
C ARG A 44 3.03 8.63 -6.40
N GLY A 45 3.18 9.96 -6.41
CA GLY A 45 4.48 10.61 -6.38
C GLY A 45 5.08 10.78 -4.99
N VAL A 46 4.39 10.34 -3.93
CA VAL A 46 4.77 10.62 -2.53
C VAL A 46 5.54 9.46 -1.91
N ASP A 47 6.75 9.71 -1.42
CA ASP A 47 7.50 8.77 -0.57
C ASP A 47 7.16 8.98 0.91
N THR A 48 7.22 10.23 1.36
CA THR A 48 6.98 10.59 2.77
C THR A 48 6.13 11.85 2.89
N TRP A 49 5.62 12.08 4.10
CA TRP A 49 4.71 13.14 4.48
C TRP A 49 5.30 13.93 5.63
N HIS A 50 5.17 15.25 5.58
CA HIS A 50 5.47 16.16 6.69
C HIS A 50 4.19 16.86 7.14
N GLY A 51 3.95 16.90 8.45
CA GLY A 51 2.83 17.63 9.04
C GLY A 51 3.31 18.88 9.76
N THR A 52 2.63 20.00 9.56
CA THR A 52 2.92 21.27 10.23
C THR A 52 1.65 22.13 10.35
N GLY A 53 1.79 23.36 10.85
CA GLY A 53 0.75 24.38 10.83
C GLY A 53 1.07 25.51 9.87
N ARG A 54 0.10 26.41 9.67
CA ARG A 54 0.35 27.68 8.98
C ARG A 54 1.34 28.55 9.77
N TYR A 55 1.16 28.60 11.08
CA TYR A 55 1.97 29.41 11.98
C TYR A 55 2.72 28.57 13.01
N GLY A 56 3.96 28.96 13.27
CA GLY A 56 4.84 28.43 14.31
C GLY A 56 5.20 29.48 15.37
N ASN A 57 5.89 29.05 16.43
CA ASN A 57 6.45 29.90 17.48
C ASN A 57 5.46 30.98 18.01
N ARG A 58 4.32 30.55 18.57
CA ARG A 58 3.25 31.43 19.11
C ARG A 58 2.71 32.46 18.09
N GLY A 59 2.76 32.15 16.80
CA GLY A 59 2.26 33.01 15.73
C GLY A 59 3.31 33.93 15.11
N GLN A 60 4.55 33.90 15.58
CA GLN A 60 5.62 34.77 15.09
C GLN A 60 6.19 34.33 13.73
N ILE A 61 6.05 33.05 13.38
CA ILE A 61 6.61 32.49 12.15
C ILE A 61 5.48 32.04 11.25
N ASP A 62 5.38 32.62 10.07
CA ASP A 62 4.53 32.15 8.98
C ASP A 62 5.29 31.07 8.19
N ILE A 63 4.94 29.81 8.45
CA ILE A 63 5.64 28.65 7.89
C ILE A 63 5.39 28.55 6.39
N LEU A 64 4.15 28.76 5.93
CA LEU A 64 3.81 28.66 4.52
C LEU A 64 4.49 29.76 3.69
N ARG A 65 4.47 31.02 4.16
CA ARG A 65 5.22 32.11 3.50
C ARG A 65 6.71 31.88 3.56
N GLY A 66 7.23 31.33 4.66
CA GLY A 66 8.63 30.93 4.77
C GLY A 66 9.02 29.93 3.67
N ILE A 67 8.25 28.85 3.52
CA ILE A 67 8.48 27.83 2.48
C ILE A 67 8.39 28.45 1.08
N ALA A 68 7.33 29.24 0.82
CA ALA A 68 7.10 29.80 -0.51
C ALA A 68 8.19 30.82 -0.93
N SER A 69 8.61 31.69 -0.01
CA SER A 69 9.60 32.74 -0.30
C SER A 69 11.03 32.21 -0.37
N THR A 70 11.40 31.27 0.50
CA THR A 70 12.74 30.67 0.50
C THR A 70 12.87 29.52 -0.50
N ARG A 71 11.75 29.00 -1.02
CA ARG A 71 11.66 27.81 -1.88
C ARG A 71 12.21 26.54 -1.25
N GLN A 72 12.11 26.45 0.07
CA GLN A 72 12.59 25.30 0.83
C GLN A 72 11.81 25.11 2.13
N LEU A 73 11.61 23.85 2.50
CA LEU A 73 11.28 23.47 3.87
C LEU A 73 12.59 23.41 4.66
N ILE A 74 12.69 24.25 5.68
CA ILE A 74 13.91 24.41 6.47
C ILE A 74 13.80 23.56 7.74
N PRO A 75 14.89 22.89 8.15
CA PRO A 75 14.97 22.26 9.46
C PRO A 75 14.68 23.26 10.57
N HIS A 76 13.89 22.84 11.55
CA HIS A 76 13.62 23.65 12.73
C HIS A 76 14.08 22.90 13.96
N ARG A 77 14.37 23.65 15.03
CA ARG A 77 14.76 23.09 16.31
C ARG A 77 13.78 22.00 16.74
N ASP A 78 14.30 20.80 16.74
CA ASP A 78 13.57 19.56 16.93
C ASP A 78 13.93 19.00 18.29
N VAL A 79 12.97 19.07 19.19
CA VAL A 79 13.16 18.60 20.55
C VAL A 79 12.90 17.11 20.69
N TRP A 80 12.45 16.41 19.64
CA TRP A 80 11.94 15.03 19.69
C TRP A 80 12.98 13.92 19.71
N ASP A 81 14.27 14.23 19.51
CA ASP A 81 15.35 13.27 19.69
C ASP A 81 16.39 13.75 20.71
N PRO A 82 16.26 13.39 22.00
CA PRO A 82 17.22 13.80 23.02
C PRO A 82 18.58 13.11 22.87
N SER A 83 18.69 12.04 22.07
CA SER A 83 19.98 11.38 21.82
C SER A 83 20.91 12.21 20.93
N LEU A 84 20.36 13.21 20.22
CA LEU A 84 21.08 14.15 19.37
C LEU A 84 21.32 15.52 20.03
N GLY A 85 20.83 15.74 21.25
CA GLY A 85 20.80 17.09 21.83
C GLY A 85 19.85 18.02 21.06
N GLU A 86 20.13 19.33 21.09
CA GLU A 86 19.40 20.28 20.25
C GLU A 86 19.85 20.12 18.80
N SER A 87 18.99 19.53 17.96
CA SER A 87 19.22 19.40 16.52
C SER A 87 18.10 20.12 15.77
N GLU A 88 18.42 20.71 14.63
CA GLU A 88 17.42 21.24 13.71
C GLU A 88 17.11 20.16 12.69
N THR A 89 15.89 19.61 12.71
CA THR A 89 15.50 18.57 11.74
C THR A 89 14.10 18.75 11.20
N ILE A 90 13.87 18.18 10.03
CA ILE A 90 12.55 17.97 9.43
C ILE A 90 12.15 16.52 9.73
N SER A 91 10.99 16.33 10.36
CA SER A 91 10.40 15.00 10.55
C SER A 91 9.46 14.65 9.42
N THR A 92 9.66 13.50 8.80
CA THR A 92 8.79 12.98 7.75
C THR A 92 8.39 11.55 8.08
N THR A 93 7.28 11.07 7.54
CA THR A 93 6.81 9.70 7.76
C THR A 93 6.24 9.13 6.47
N TRP A 94 6.39 7.83 6.24
CA TRP A 94 5.68 7.15 5.15
C TRP A 94 4.20 6.92 5.46
N MET A 95 3.76 7.19 6.69
CA MET A 95 2.39 6.99 7.14
C MET A 95 1.63 8.33 7.10
N ARG A 96 0.90 8.61 6.01
CA ARG A 96 0.11 9.86 5.88
C ARG A 96 -0.75 10.17 7.11
N PRO A 97 -1.49 9.20 7.71
CA PRO A 97 -2.31 9.52 8.88
C PRO A 97 -1.50 9.98 10.09
N TYR A 98 -0.25 9.52 10.24
CA TYR A 98 0.64 10.00 11.31
C TYR A 98 0.98 11.48 11.11
N ALA A 99 1.43 11.86 9.91
CA ALA A 99 1.71 13.25 9.57
C ALA A 99 0.46 14.13 9.66
N ALA A 100 -0.69 13.62 9.19
CA ALA A 100 -1.96 14.32 9.26
C ALA A 100 -2.34 14.59 10.72
N ALA A 101 -2.23 13.58 11.57
CA ALA A 101 -2.59 13.71 12.97
C ALA A 101 -1.62 14.61 13.76
N TYR A 102 -0.36 14.75 13.31
CA TYR A 102 0.56 15.78 13.81
C TYR A 102 0.14 17.19 13.33
N ALA A 103 -0.17 17.36 12.04
CA ALA A 103 -0.65 18.62 11.50
C ALA A 103 -1.95 19.10 12.20
N ASP A 104 -2.89 18.19 12.50
CA ASP A 104 -4.15 18.51 13.19
C ASP A 104 -3.95 19.16 14.57
N MET A 105 -2.79 18.95 15.20
CA MET A 105 -2.45 19.62 16.46
C MET A 105 -2.26 21.13 16.28
N HIS A 106 -2.01 21.59 15.06
CA HIS A 106 -1.88 23.01 14.71
C HIS A 106 -3.21 23.69 14.37
N LEU A 107 -4.32 22.94 14.27
CA LEU A 107 -5.65 23.53 14.07
C LEU A 107 -6.03 24.38 15.28
N GLU A 108 -6.51 25.60 15.06
CA GLU A 108 -6.98 26.50 16.12
C GLU A 108 -8.04 25.84 17.02
N LYS A 109 -7.93 26.08 18.34
CA LYS A 109 -8.87 25.58 19.34
C LYS A 109 -10.29 26.08 19.05
N GLY A 110 -11.24 25.14 18.99
CA GLY A 110 -12.65 25.43 18.73
C GLY A 110 -13.01 25.43 17.24
N LYS A 111 -12.03 25.27 16.34
CA LYS A 111 -12.26 24.96 14.93
C LYS A 111 -12.30 23.44 14.73
N GLU A 112 -13.13 23.01 13.80
CA GLU A 112 -13.21 21.64 13.32
C GLU A 112 -13.10 21.65 11.79
N LEU A 113 -12.55 20.58 11.23
CA LEU A 113 -12.64 20.34 9.79
C LEU A 113 -14.08 19.91 9.48
N SER A 114 -14.61 20.34 8.33
CA SER A 114 -16.03 20.15 7.97
C SER A 114 -16.44 18.67 7.83
N TYR A 115 -15.48 17.76 7.77
CA TYR A 115 -15.67 16.33 8.00
C TYR A 115 -14.98 15.97 9.33
N SER A 116 -15.76 15.90 10.40
CA SER A 116 -15.25 15.61 11.75
C SER A 116 -14.97 14.11 12.00
N ASP A 117 -15.35 13.23 11.07
CA ASP A 117 -15.23 11.76 11.20
C ASP A 117 -13.86 11.19 10.76
N PHE A 118 -12.86 12.04 10.53
CA PHE A 118 -11.60 11.56 9.97
C PHE A 118 -10.74 10.72 10.92
N ARG A 119 -10.11 9.71 10.32
CA ARG A 119 -9.36 8.64 11.00
C ARG A 119 -8.06 9.09 11.67
N SER A 120 -7.60 10.33 11.51
CA SER A 120 -6.34 10.82 12.10
C SER A 120 -6.33 10.69 13.63
N GLY A 121 -7.45 11.04 14.29
CA GLY A 121 -7.63 10.83 15.72
C GLY A 121 -7.62 9.34 16.09
N HIS A 122 -8.37 8.51 15.37
CA HIS A 122 -8.38 7.05 15.55
C HIS A 122 -6.99 6.42 15.33
N TYR A 123 -6.19 7.02 14.46
CA TYR A 123 -4.84 6.56 14.16
C TYR A 123 -3.89 6.80 15.34
N TRP A 124 -3.95 7.96 16.01
CA TRP A 124 -3.20 8.17 17.26
C TRP A 124 -3.51 7.09 18.30
N ILE A 125 -4.79 6.71 18.45
CA ILE A 125 -5.19 5.63 19.35
C ILE A 125 -4.52 4.32 18.95
N LYS A 126 -4.56 3.96 17.66
CA LYS A 126 -3.95 2.72 17.15
C LYS A 126 -2.44 2.74 17.24
N TYR A 127 -1.79 3.87 16.96
CA TYR A 127 -0.34 4.06 17.06
C TYR A 127 0.12 3.92 18.51
N ILE A 128 -0.51 4.63 19.45
CA ILE A 128 -0.20 4.51 20.89
C ILE A 128 -0.42 3.09 21.38
N LYS A 129 -1.50 2.41 20.96
CA LYS A 129 -1.76 1.00 21.29
C LYS A 129 -0.71 0.03 20.73
N ARG A 130 0.07 0.43 19.71
CA ARG A 130 1.17 -0.38 19.13
C ARG A 130 2.53 -0.13 19.78
N LEU A 131 2.68 0.93 20.58
CA LEU A 131 3.91 1.17 21.32
C LEU A 131 4.07 0.12 22.42
N THR A 132 5.27 -0.43 22.55
CA THR A 132 5.64 -1.30 23.65
C THR A 132 5.75 -0.49 24.95
N LEU A 133 5.59 -1.15 26.11
CA LEU A 133 5.77 -0.50 27.41
C LEU A 133 7.11 0.26 27.52
N PRO A 134 8.27 -0.29 27.09
CA PRO A 134 9.53 0.46 27.06
C PRO A 134 9.51 1.71 26.17
N GLU A 135 8.83 1.67 25.02
CA GLU A 135 8.68 2.84 24.14
C GLU A 135 7.79 3.91 24.78
N ILE A 136 6.71 3.52 25.44
CA ILE A 136 5.87 4.42 26.23
C ILE A 136 6.68 5.03 27.39
N PHE A 137 7.46 4.24 28.12
CA PHE A 137 8.33 4.73 29.19
C PHE A 137 9.42 5.68 28.66
N ASN A 138 9.99 5.40 27.50
CA ASN A 138 10.97 6.28 26.85
C ASN A 138 10.30 7.60 26.41
N LEU A 139 9.10 7.55 25.84
CA LEU A 139 8.30 8.74 25.48
C LEU A 139 7.94 9.58 26.72
N LEU A 140 7.62 8.93 27.85
CA LEU A 140 7.34 9.60 29.13
C LEU A 140 8.61 10.18 29.75
N LYS A 141 9.73 9.46 29.72
CA LYS A 141 11.03 9.94 30.18
C LYS A 141 11.49 11.15 29.35
N TYR A 142 11.27 11.09 28.05
CA TYR A 142 11.47 12.16 27.08
C TYR A 142 10.62 13.39 27.41
N ALA A 143 9.31 13.21 27.59
CA ALA A 143 8.37 14.26 27.98
C ALA A 143 8.83 15.01 29.26
N ARG A 144 9.32 14.26 30.25
CA ARG A 144 9.84 14.82 31.52
C ARG A 144 11.19 15.52 31.36
N ALA A 145 12.09 15.00 30.53
CA ALA A 145 13.42 15.58 30.31
C ALA A 145 13.31 16.95 29.64
N LEU A 146 12.45 17.08 28.64
CA LEU A 146 12.22 18.35 27.98
C LEU A 146 11.54 19.40 28.87
N ASN A 147 10.71 18.97 29.83
CA ASN A 147 10.07 19.92 30.76
C ASN A 147 11.11 20.64 31.63
N ARG A 148 12.19 19.94 31.96
CA ARG A 148 13.28 20.50 32.78
C ARG A 148 14.11 21.54 32.02
N THR A 149 14.17 21.47 30.69
CA THR A 149 14.98 22.38 29.86
C THR A 149 14.17 23.53 29.27
N ARG A 150 12.83 23.41 29.15
CA ARG A 150 11.94 24.51 28.73
C ARG A 150 10.63 24.51 29.52
N LYS A 151 10.51 25.40 30.52
CA LYS A 151 9.23 25.73 31.19
C LYS A 151 8.13 26.14 30.19
N ASP A 152 8.51 26.58 29.00
CA ASP A 152 7.62 27.22 28.02
C ASP A 152 7.15 26.27 26.93
N ALA A 153 7.86 25.16 26.70
CA ALA A 153 7.55 24.20 25.65
C ALA A 153 6.57 23.11 26.12
N ILE A 154 6.44 22.94 27.44
CA ILE A 154 5.83 21.75 28.06
C ILE A 154 4.78 22.08 29.14
N ASP A 155 4.22 23.28 29.13
CA ASP A 155 2.88 23.42 29.73
C ASP A 155 1.83 22.54 28.98
N TRP A 156 2.14 22.13 27.74
CA TRP A 156 1.34 21.29 26.84
C TRP A 156 1.49 19.76 27.06
N ILE A 157 2.72 19.23 27.23
CA ILE A 157 2.94 17.78 27.45
C ILE A 157 2.67 17.38 28.90
N GLU A 158 3.06 18.20 29.87
CA GLU A 158 2.96 17.83 31.29
C GLU A 158 1.52 17.86 31.81
N LYS A 159 0.69 18.81 31.37
CA LYS A 159 -0.72 18.90 31.78
C LYS A 159 -1.59 17.74 31.28
N LYS A 160 -1.22 17.05 30.19
CA LYS A 160 -2.04 15.97 29.60
C LYS A 160 -1.39 14.59 29.55
N ILE A 161 -0.07 14.49 29.48
CA ILE A 161 0.64 13.19 29.49
C ILE A 161 1.17 12.88 30.92
N GLY A 162 1.37 13.91 31.76
CA GLY A 162 1.85 13.76 33.14
C GLY A 162 0.82 13.15 34.10
N ARG A 163 -0.48 13.28 33.80
CA ARG A 163 -1.51 12.41 34.38
C ARG A 163 -1.49 11.14 33.54
N GLN A 164 -1.15 10.02 34.18
CA GLN A 164 -1.01 8.69 33.55
C GLN A 164 -1.96 8.54 32.35
N LEU A 165 -1.42 8.18 31.17
CA LEU A 165 -2.17 7.54 30.09
C LEU A 165 -2.67 6.17 30.56
N SER A 166 -3.50 6.14 31.60
CA SER A 166 -4.02 4.93 32.24
C SER A 166 -5.45 4.63 31.81
N SER A 167 -6.11 5.52 31.06
CA SER A 167 -7.48 5.32 30.57
C SER A 167 -7.64 5.66 29.08
N GLU A 168 -8.60 5.01 28.41
CA GLU A 168 -8.97 5.32 27.02
C GLU A 168 -9.45 6.78 26.85
N ARG A 169 -9.89 7.45 27.94
CA ARG A 169 -10.25 8.87 27.93
C ARG A 169 -9.04 9.80 27.77
N ASP A 170 -7.87 9.41 28.28
CA ASP A 170 -6.65 10.22 28.18
C ASP A 170 -6.06 10.18 26.76
N ILE A 171 -6.18 9.02 26.10
CA ILE A 171 -5.84 8.83 24.68
C ILE A 171 -6.77 9.66 23.78
N ALA A 172 -8.08 9.71 24.08
CA ALA A 172 -9.01 10.63 23.42
C ALA A 172 -8.70 12.12 23.69
N GLY A 173 -7.99 12.42 24.78
CA GLY A 173 -7.49 13.77 25.07
C GLY A 173 -6.35 14.22 24.16
N PHE A 174 -5.59 13.26 23.61
CA PHE A 174 -4.47 13.48 22.69
C PHE A 174 -4.96 13.84 21.28
N THR A 175 -6.06 13.23 20.82
CA THR A 175 -6.70 13.54 19.52
C THR A 175 -7.36 14.93 19.47
N ARG A 176 -7.59 15.53 20.65
CA ARG A 176 -8.18 16.87 20.84
C ARG A 176 -7.13 17.95 21.10
N LEU A 177 -5.85 17.67 20.87
CA LEU A 177 -4.81 18.69 20.94
C LEU A 177 -4.99 19.67 19.77
N ARG A 178 -5.01 20.96 20.08
CA ARG A 178 -5.28 22.07 19.16
C ARG A 178 -4.38 23.25 19.49
N SER A 179 -4.09 24.08 18.49
CA SER A 179 -3.28 25.29 18.63
C SER A 179 -4.05 26.39 19.34
N SER A 180 -3.34 27.19 20.15
CA SER A 180 -3.87 28.44 20.70
C SER A 180 -3.56 29.65 19.81
N ILE A 181 -2.92 29.45 18.66
CA ILE A 181 -2.60 30.53 17.71
C ILE A 181 -3.87 30.80 16.89
N PRO A 182 -4.41 32.04 16.90
CA PRO A 182 -5.58 32.41 16.10
C PRO A 182 -5.34 32.18 14.60
N ASP A 183 -6.36 31.73 13.88
CA ASP A 183 -6.33 31.45 12.43
C ASP A 183 -5.27 30.43 12.00
N ASN A 184 -4.70 29.67 12.93
CA ASN A 184 -3.78 28.59 12.58
C ASN A 184 -4.56 27.39 12.03
N TYR A 185 -4.01 26.79 10.97
CA TYR A 185 -4.62 25.66 10.30
C TYR A 185 -3.57 24.61 9.94
N PRO A 186 -3.97 23.32 9.87
CA PRO A 186 -3.05 22.23 9.60
C PRO A 186 -2.58 22.26 8.14
N ILE A 187 -1.30 21.99 7.90
CA ILE A 187 -0.72 21.83 6.57
C ILE A 187 -0.05 20.46 6.50
N LEU A 188 -0.41 19.67 5.49
CA LEU A 188 0.30 18.44 5.14
C LEU A 188 1.12 18.68 3.88
N ILE A 189 2.30 18.08 3.81
CA ILE A 189 3.21 18.23 2.68
C ILE A 189 3.60 16.83 2.21
N GLY A 190 3.29 16.50 0.97
CA GLY A 190 3.78 15.27 0.32
C GLY A 190 5.16 15.49 -0.28
N ILE A 191 6.10 14.59 -0.03
CA ILE A 191 7.52 14.71 -0.42
C ILE A 191 7.90 13.58 -1.39
N LYS A 192 8.61 13.92 -2.47
CA LYS A 192 9.04 12.96 -3.51
C LYS A 192 10.09 11.96 -2.99
N PRO A 193 10.20 10.77 -3.61
CA PRO A 193 11.32 9.86 -3.38
C PRO A 193 12.66 10.55 -3.64
N GLY A 194 13.65 10.28 -2.80
CA GLY A 194 15.01 10.82 -2.96
C GLY A 194 15.18 12.29 -2.60
N ALA A 195 14.16 12.94 -2.03
CA ALA A 195 14.21 14.35 -1.65
C ALA A 195 15.27 14.70 -0.58
N PHE A 196 15.68 13.72 0.23
CA PHE A 196 16.67 13.90 1.29
C PHE A 196 17.32 12.57 1.68
N GLN A 197 18.46 12.65 2.37
CA GLN A 197 19.05 11.50 3.07
C GLN A 197 18.66 11.52 4.55
N ALA A 198 18.22 10.37 5.06
CA ALA A 198 17.79 10.25 6.45
C ALA A 198 19.00 10.23 7.39
N THR A 199 18.98 11.09 8.41
CA THR A 199 19.94 11.04 9.52
C THR A 199 19.61 9.88 10.45
N GLN A 200 20.62 9.15 10.93
CA GLN A 200 20.45 8.05 11.89
C GLN A 200 19.95 8.59 13.24
N LYS A 201 18.90 7.98 13.81
CA LYS A 201 18.22 8.43 15.03
C LYS A 201 17.81 7.27 15.94
N ALA A 202 17.28 7.62 17.12
CA ALA A 202 16.77 6.66 18.10
C ALA A 202 15.85 5.60 17.46
N ALA A 203 16.14 4.32 17.73
CA ALA A 203 15.52 3.17 17.05
C ALA A 203 13.98 3.19 17.07
N PHE A 204 13.34 3.73 18.10
CA PHE A 204 11.88 3.78 18.18
C PHE A 204 11.24 4.76 17.17
N LEU A 205 11.87 5.92 16.90
CA LEU A 205 11.37 6.87 15.91
C LEU A 205 11.56 6.34 14.49
N SER A 206 12.66 5.61 14.25
CA SER A 206 12.96 5.02 12.94
C SER A 206 11.93 4.00 12.45
N ARG A 207 10.99 3.58 13.31
CA ARG A 207 9.88 2.69 12.95
C ARG A 207 8.71 3.41 12.27
N THR A 208 8.63 4.73 12.41
CA THR A 208 7.51 5.51 11.85
C THR A 208 7.94 6.80 11.17
N GLU A 209 9.15 7.28 11.42
CA GLU A 209 9.64 8.54 10.89
C GLU A 209 11.02 8.38 10.24
N ARG A 210 11.27 9.21 9.24
CA ARG A 210 12.60 9.57 8.74
C ARG A 210 12.82 11.03 9.01
N ARG A 211 14.01 11.38 9.48
CA ARG A 211 14.37 12.77 9.76
C ARG A 211 15.60 13.17 8.96
N THR A 212 15.69 14.45 8.66
CA THR A 212 16.84 15.03 7.98
C THR A 212 17.17 16.39 8.59
N ASP A 213 18.45 16.70 8.68
CA ASP A 213 19.00 18.02 9.00
C ASP A 213 19.24 18.86 7.73
N GLN A 214 18.90 18.32 6.55
CA GLN A 214 18.98 19.01 5.28
C GLN A 214 17.67 19.71 4.97
N GLN A 215 17.77 20.85 4.29
CA GLN A 215 16.61 21.50 3.69
C GLN A 215 16.00 20.63 2.58
N ILE A 216 14.67 20.63 2.46
CA ILE A 216 13.96 19.98 1.37
C ILE A 216 13.49 21.08 0.42
N LEU A 217 14.00 21.06 -0.81
CA LEU A 217 13.64 22.05 -1.83
C LEU A 217 12.16 21.93 -2.22
N ILE A 218 11.54 23.06 -2.58
CA ILE A 218 10.11 23.11 -2.91
C ILE A 218 9.73 22.26 -4.14
N ASP A 219 10.67 22.08 -5.07
CA ASP A 219 10.53 21.22 -6.25
C ASP A 219 10.52 19.72 -5.91
N MET A 220 11.03 19.35 -4.73
CA MET A 220 10.95 18.00 -4.17
C MET A 220 9.63 17.75 -3.43
N LEU A 221 8.77 18.76 -3.32
CA LEU A 221 7.40 18.59 -2.83
C LEU A 221 6.49 18.16 -3.99
N THR A 222 5.48 17.37 -3.66
CA THR A 222 4.46 16.91 -4.63
C THR A 222 3.22 17.80 -4.60
N HIS A 223 2.80 18.22 -3.41
CA HIS A 223 1.62 19.04 -3.16
C HIS A 223 1.59 19.50 -1.70
N LEU A 224 0.69 20.43 -1.41
CA LEU A 224 0.22 20.78 -0.07
C LEU A 224 -1.21 20.30 0.12
N GLU A 225 -1.55 19.86 1.33
CA GLU A 225 -2.92 19.68 1.77
C GLU A 225 -3.26 20.71 2.85
N VAL A 226 -4.34 21.44 2.64
CA VAL A 226 -4.86 22.45 3.58
C VAL A 226 -6.38 22.31 3.69
N PRO A 227 -7.03 22.82 4.75
CA PRO A 227 -8.48 22.83 4.84
C PRO A 227 -9.13 23.47 3.61
N LEU A 228 -10.29 22.97 3.20
CA LEU A 228 -10.98 23.39 1.97
C LEU A 228 -11.20 24.91 1.91
N ASP A 229 -11.54 25.53 3.04
CA ASP A 229 -11.73 26.98 3.18
C ASP A 229 -10.43 27.79 3.06
N ARG A 230 -9.26 27.14 3.13
CA ARG A 230 -7.92 27.75 3.04
C ARG A 230 -7.22 27.52 1.71
N ILE A 231 -7.87 26.87 0.74
CA ILE A 231 -7.30 26.61 -0.59
C ILE A 231 -6.97 27.91 -1.32
N ALA A 232 -7.93 28.83 -1.42
CA ALA A 232 -7.77 30.09 -2.15
C ALA A 232 -6.66 30.97 -1.55
N GLU A 233 -6.61 31.06 -0.21
CA GLU A 233 -5.55 31.77 0.51
C GLU A 233 -4.17 31.17 0.21
N THR A 234 -4.05 29.85 0.31
CA THR A 234 -2.79 29.14 0.10
C THR A 234 -2.31 29.30 -1.34
N GLN A 235 -3.19 29.15 -2.32
CA GLN A 235 -2.88 29.36 -3.74
C GLN A 235 -2.43 30.80 -4.02
N ALA A 236 -3.06 31.80 -3.40
CA ALA A 236 -2.66 33.19 -3.56
C ALA A 236 -1.21 33.44 -3.07
N ILE A 237 -0.84 32.85 -1.93
CA ILE A 237 0.52 32.96 -1.38
C ILE A 237 1.56 32.28 -2.28
N LEU A 238 1.26 31.09 -2.79
CA LEU A 238 2.16 30.40 -3.72
C LEU A 238 2.33 31.19 -5.01
N LYS A 239 1.22 31.74 -5.54
CA LYS A 239 1.22 32.56 -6.75
C LYS A 239 2.03 33.86 -6.57
N GLU A 240 1.88 34.54 -5.43
CA GLU A 240 2.67 35.72 -5.07
C GLU A 240 4.17 35.44 -5.13
N ASN A 241 4.59 34.24 -4.73
CA ASN A 241 5.99 33.79 -4.71
C ASN A 241 6.41 33.05 -5.99
N LYS A 242 5.57 33.00 -7.03
CA LYS A 242 5.82 32.29 -8.29
C LYS A 242 6.21 30.82 -8.03
N VAL A 243 5.42 30.15 -7.21
CA VAL A 243 5.55 28.72 -6.90
C VAL A 243 4.38 27.98 -7.54
N GLU A 244 4.70 27.01 -8.38
CA GLU A 244 3.73 26.08 -8.98
C GLU A 244 3.75 24.78 -8.17
N LEU A 245 2.93 24.73 -7.13
CA LEU A 245 2.78 23.55 -6.28
C LEU A 245 1.27 23.25 -6.12
N PRO A 246 0.81 22.03 -6.44
CA PRO A 246 -0.60 21.69 -6.26
C PRO A 246 -1.05 21.86 -4.81
N VAL A 247 -2.26 22.39 -4.63
CA VAL A 247 -2.89 22.53 -3.31
C VAL A 247 -4.18 21.71 -3.34
N LEU A 248 -4.26 20.71 -2.48
CA LEU A 248 -5.40 19.80 -2.39
C LEU A 248 -6.23 20.08 -1.12
N PRO A 249 -7.56 19.96 -1.19
CA PRO A 249 -8.39 20.05 0.01
C PRO A 249 -8.20 18.81 0.88
N ARG A 250 -7.79 19.06 2.13
CA ARG A 250 -7.50 18.04 3.13
C ARG A 250 -8.68 17.09 3.36
N GLU A 251 -9.91 17.60 3.29
CA GLU A 251 -11.13 16.82 3.45
C GLU A 251 -11.28 15.74 2.37
N LEU A 252 -10.97 16.06 1.11
CA LEU A 252 -11.02 15.10 0.01
C LEU A 252 -9.88 14.07 0.11
N CYS A 253 -8.70 14.55 0.52
CA CYS A 253 -7.51 13.73 0.80
C CYS A 253 -7.73 12.71 1.92
N GLU A 254 -8.46 13.08 2.97
CA GLU A 254 -8.85 12.16 4.04
C GLU A 254 -9.91 11.15 3.58
N ARG A 255 -10.90 11.59 2.79
CA ARG A 255 -11.88 10.69 2.17
C ARG A 255 -11.24 9.66 1.24
N TYR A 256 -10.21 10.06 0.48
CA TYR A 256 -9.37 9.16 -0.30
C TYR A 256 -8.65 8.15 0.60
N SER A 257 -8.03 8.65 1.68
CA SER A 257 -7.32 7.80 2.65
C SER A 257 -8.25 6.77 3.33
N ALA A 258 -9.54 7.08 3.47
CA ALA A 258 -10.53 6.19 4.04
C ALA A 258 -10.85 4.96 3.15
N GLU A 259 -10.45 4.97 1.88
CA GLU A 259 -10.59 3.81 0.97
C GLU A 259 -9.60 2.67 1.29
N PHE A 260 -8.53 2.98 2.04
CA PHE A 260 -7.50 2.03 2.39
C PHE A 260 -7.74 1.39 3.76
N SER A 261 -7.25 0.17 3.91
CA SER A 261 -7.17 -0.52 5.19
C SER A 261 -6.15 0.15 6.11
N ASP A 262 -6.28 -0.09 7.41
CA ASP A 262 -5.29 0.38 8.38
C ASP A 262 -3.89 -0.14 8.07
N ARG A 263 -3.75 -1.37 7.57
CA ARG A 263 -2.45 -1.96 7.21
C ARG A 263 -1.78 -1.13 6.13
N GLU A 264 -2.47 -0.89 5.02
CA GLU A 264 -1.98 -0.12 3.87
C GLU A 264 -1.55 1.30 4.26
N LEU A 265 -2.31 1.96 5.14
CA LEU A 265 -1.98 3.28 5.66
C LEU A 265 -0.78 3.27 6.62
N LEU A 266 -0.61 2.19 7.39
CA LEU A 266 0.46 2.02 8.38
C LEU A 266 1.78 1.56 7.74
N THR A 267 1.75 0.88 6.61
CA THR A 267 2.96 0.47 5.89
C THR A 267 3.39 1.51 4.86
N GLY A 268 2.52 2.49 4.56
CA GLY A 268 2.72 3.43 3.45
C GLY A 268 2.40 2.83 2.08
N GLU A 269 2.03 1.55 2.02
CA GLU A 269 1.67 0.81 0.80
C GLU A 269 0.40 1.36 0.15
N GLY A 270 -0.53 1.93 0.92
CA GLY A 270 -1.78 2.47 0.37
C GLY A 270 -1.57 3.62 -0.63
N PHE A 271 -0.47 4.35 -0.52
CA PHE A 271 -0.14 5.48 -1.41
C PHE A 271 1.02 5.16 -2.33
N ARG A 272 1.89 4.25 -1.89
CA ARG A 272 2.91 3.61 -2.71
C ARG A 272 2.27 2.45 -3.44
N GLU A 273 1.46 2.77 -4.47
CA GLU A 273 1.62 1.95 -5.67
C GLU A 273 3.08 2.17 -6.07
N GLU A 274 3.99 1.31 -5.61
CA GLU A 274 5.19 1.07 -6.38
C GLU A 274 4.67 0.93 -7.81
N GLN A 275 5.17 1.77 -8.71
CA GLN A 275 5.19 1.44 -10.12
C GLN A 275 6.02 0.16 -10.23
N TYR A 276 5.46 -0.97 -9.82
CA TYR A 276 5.48 -2.10 -10.69
C TYR A 276 4.52 -1.67 -11.78
N PRO A 277 5.01 -1.20 -12.95
CA PRO A 277 4.14 -1.23 -14.11
C PRO A 277 3.54 -2.63 -14.08
N ILE A 278 2.23 -2.75 -13.81
CA ILE A 278 1.57 -4.03 -13.98
C ILE A 278 1.85 -4.32 -15.44
N PRO A 279 2.71 -5.32 -15.73
CA PRO A 279 3.33 -5.36 -17.03
C PRO A 279 2.20 -5.53 -18.02
N GLN A 280 2.16 -4.70 -19.05
CA GLN A 280 1.27 -4.94 -20.16
C GLN A 280 1.81 -6.20 -20.83
N VAL A 281 1.18 -7.32 -20.49
CA VAL A 281 1.59 -8.64 -20.92
C VAL A 281 0.75 -9.00 -22.15
N PRO A 282 1.37 -9.51 -23.24
CA PRO A 282 0.65 -9.81 -24.49
C PRO A 282 -0.28 -11.03 -24.41
N THR A 283 -0.57 -11.59 -23.24
CA THR A 283 -1.42 -12.77 -23.11
C THR A 283 -2.89 -12.36 -23.20
N SER A 284 -3.63 -12.93 -24.15
CA SER A 284 -5.08 -12.74 -24.19
C SER A 284 -5.77 -13.58 -23.13
N ARG A 285 -6.82 -13.02 -22.54
CA ARG A 285 -7.77 -13.78 -21.72
C ARG A 285 -8.25 -15.04 -22.44
N VAL A 286 -8.59 -14.92 -23.72
CA VAL A 286 -9.13 -16.01 -24.54
C VAL A 286 -8.15 -17.18 -24.62
N ASP A 287 -6.84 -16.91 -24.59
CA ASP A 287 -5.81 -17.95 -24.62
C ASP A 287 -5.76 -18.77 -23.31
N LEU A 288 -6.24 -18.22 -22.20
CA LEU A 288 -6.23 -18.87 -20.88
C LEU A 288 -7.55 -19.54 -20.53
N GLU A 289 -8.67 -19.16 -21.16
CA GLU A 289 -9.99 -19.74 -20.92
C GLU A 289 -10.04 -21.29 -21.07
N PRO A 290 -9.38 -21.91 -22.06
CA PRO A 290 -9.35 -23.37 -22.20
C PRO A 290 -8.71 -24.10 -21.02
N TYR A 291 -7.90 -23.41 -20.21
CA TYR A 291 -7.16 -23.98 -19.10
C TYR A 291 -7.91 -23.87 -17.77
N ILE A 292 -9.06 -23.19 -17.70
CA ILE A 292 -9.81 -23.04 -16.44
C ILE A 292 -10.13 -24.43 -15.86
N PRO A 293 -9.71 -24.73 -14.61
CA PRO A 293 -10.01 -25.99 -13.98
C PRO A 293 -11.52 -26.23 -13.85
N LYS A 294 -11.94 -27.45 -14.17
CA LYS A 294 -13.35 -27.87 -14.09
C LYS A 294 -13.63 -28.59 -12.78
N GLU A 295 -14.88 -28.53 -12.30
CA GLU A 295 -15.26 -29.11 -11.01
C GLU A 295 -15.02 -30.64 -10.97
N GLU A 296 -15.26 -31.33 -12.09
CA GLU A 296 -15.07 -32.77 -12.24
C GLU A 296 -13.60 -33.22 -12.17
N TRP A 297 -12.65 -32.29 -12.24
CA TRP A 297 -11.22 -32.62 -12.09
C TRP A 297 -10.82 -32.87 -10.62
N PHE A 298 -11.64 -32.41 -9.68
CA PHE A 298 -11.38 -32.51 -8.24
C PHE A 298 -11.95 -33.82 -7.65
N THR A 299 -11.52 -34.17 -6.43
CA THR A 299 -12.04 -35.33 -5.68
C THR A 299 -13.45 -35.12 -5.13
N SER A 300 -13.87 -33.86 -4.94
CA SER A 300 -15.23 -33.50 -4.52
C SER A 300 -15.58 -32.06 -4.90
N LEU A 301 -16.89 -31.75 -4.91
CA LEU A 301 -17.37 -30.39 -5.15
C LEU A 301 -16.85 -29.39 -4.10
N ASP A 302 -16.80 -29.79 -2.82
CA ASP A 302 -16.26 -28.94 -1.75
C ASP A 302 -14.80 -28.56 -2.00
N ARG A 303 -14.01 -29.50 -2.54
CA ARG A 303 -12.61 -29.26 -2.92
C ARG A 303 -12.50 -28.28 -4.07
N SER A 304 -13.37 -28.38 -5.07
CA SER A 304 -13.36 -27.44 -6.20
C SER A 304 -13.76 -26.00 -5.81
N ARG A 305 -14.66 -25.84 -4.81
CA ARG A 305 -15.34 -24.56 -4.51
C ARG A 305 -14.82 -23.83 -3.26
N SER A 306 -14.33 -24.55 -2.26
CA SER A 306 -14.10 -23.98 -0.92
C SER A 306 -12.76 -24.37 -0.29
N ALA A 307 -11.98 -25.24 -0.93
CA ALA A 307 -10.66 -25.60 -0.42
C ALA A 307 -9.61 -24.50 -0.65
N TYR A 308 -8.48 -24.63 0.05
CA TYR A 308 -7.32 -23.78 -0.18
C TYR A 308 -6.79 -23.90 -1.62
N HIS A 309 -6.98 -25.05 -2.25
CA HIS A 309 -6.45 -25.41 -3.57
C HIS A 309 -7.58 -25.64 -4.60
N GLY A 310 -8.65 -24.83 -4.54
CA GLY A 310 -9.78 -24.91 -5.46
C GLY A 310 -9.52 -24.27 -6.84
N ILE A 311 -10.58 -24.15 -7.65
CA ILE A 311 -10.51 -23.56 -9.00
C ILE A 311 -9.90 -22.15 -8.99
N ASP A 312 -10.25 -21.35 -7.98
CA ASP A 312 -9.77 -19.96 -7.86
C ASP A 312 -8.25 -19.89 -7.64
N HIS A 313 -7.71 -20.80 -6.83
CA HIS A 313 -6.27 -20.92 -6.60
C HIS A 313 -5.52 -21.31 -7.88
N LEU A 314 -5.92 -22.42 -8.50
CA LEU A 314 -5.25 -22.91 -9.71
C LEU A 314 -5.32 -21.89 -10.86
N THR A 315 -6.42 -21.15 -10.97
CA THR A 315 -6.54 -20.07 -11.98
C THR A 315 -5.66 -18.86 -11.65
N ARG A 316 -5.47 -18.51 -10.36
CA ARG A 316 -4.52 -17.44 -9.99
C ARG A 316 -3.07 -17.85 -10.25
N VAL A 317 -2.72 -19.10 -9.96
CA VAL A 317 -1.39 -19.65 -10.32
C VAL A 317 -1.16 -19.61 -11.83
N LEU A 318 -2.18 -19.92 -12.64
CA LEU A 318 -2.13 -19.78 -14.10
C LEU A 318 -1.81 -18.34 -14.55
N ILE A 319 -2.44 -17.33 -13.95
CA ILE A 319 -2.15 -15.91 -14.26
C ILE A 319 -0.76 -15.51 -13.75
N LEU A 320 -0.39 -15.90 -12.53
CA LEU A 320 0.88 -15.54 -11.91
C LEU A 320 2.06 -16.14 -12.68
N GLN A 321 2.00 -17.42 -13.06
CA GLN A 321 3.07 -18.07 -13.85
C GLN A 321 3.22 -17.40 -15.21
N GLU A 322 2.10 -16.98 -15.81
CA GLU A 322 2.11 -16.31 -17.10
C GLU A 322 2.73 -14.92 -16.98
N THR A 323 2.41 -14.21 -15.92
CA THR A 323 2.98 -12.89 -15.60
C THR A 323 4.49 -12.99 -15.37
N ILE A 324 4.94 -13.97 -14.57
CA ILE A 324 6.37 -14.23 -14.34
C ILE A 324 7.08 -14.56 -15.65
N THR A 325 6.53 -15.48 -16.46
CA THR A 325 7.12 -15.91 -17.73
C THR A 325 7.32 -14.73 -18.67
N ASN A 326 6.29 -13.90 -18.85
CA ASN A 326 6.38 -12.75 -19.73
C ASN A 326 7.35 -11.69 -19.20
N LEU A 327 7.44 -11.51 -17.88
CA LEU A 327 8.40 -10.59 -17.28
C LEU A 327 9.85 -11.02 -17.49
N LEU A 328 10.15 -12.32 -17.30
CA LEU A 328 11.48 -12.85 -17.59
C LEU A 328 11.84 -12.71 -19.07
N ILE A 329 10.87 -12.87 -19.96
CA ILE A 329 11.07 -12.63 -21.40
C ILE A 329 11.34 -11.15 -21.68
N GLN A 330 10.56 -10.24 -21.10
CA GLN A 330 10.72 -8.80 -21.27
C GLN A 330 12.04 -8.28 -20.69
N SER A 331 12.52 -8.85 -19.60
CA SER A 331 13.83 -8.49 -19.02
C SER A 331 15.02 -9.12 -19.76
N GLY A 332 14.78 -10.07 -20.67
CA GLY A 332 15.81 -10.81 -21.38
C GLY A 332 16.42 -11.97 -20.58
N GLU A 333 15.94 -12.22 -19.35
CA GLU A 333 16.35 -13.35 -18.50
C GLU A 333 15.88 -14.72 -19.03
N LEU A 334 14.83 -14.72 -19.87
CA LEU A 334 14.31 -15.92 -20.51
C LEU A 334 14.10 -15.69 -22.01
N GLN A 335 14.58 -16.60 -22.85
CA GLN A 335 14.29 -16.55 -24.28
C GLN A 335 12.92 -17.19 -24.56
N PRO A 336 12.04 -16.59 -25.39
CA PRO A 336 10.66 -17.05 -25.58
C PRO A 336 10.52 -18.52 -26.01
N ASP A 337 11.47 -19.04 -26.77
CA ASP A 337 11.53 -20.40 -27.31
C ASP A 337 12.12 -21.44 -26.35
N THR A 338 12.73 -20.99 -25.24
CA THR A 338 13.36 -21.88 -24.25
C THR A 338 12.41 -22.40 -23.18
N VAL A 339 11.14 -22.01 -23.23
CA VAL A 339 10.11 -22.37 -22.26
C VAL A 339 8.89 -22.95 -22.97
N ASN A 340 8.42 -24.13 -22.54
CA ASN A 340 7.20 -24.70 -23.08
C ASN A 340 5.98 -24.10 -22.35
N ARG A 341 5.40 -23.04 -22.92
CA ARG A 341 4.24 -22.33 -22.32
C ARG A 341 3.00 -23.21 -22.19
N VAL A 342 2.77 -24.13 -23.14
CA VAL A 342 1.65 -25.07 -23.06
C VAL A 342 1.84 -25.99 -21.86
N ALA A 343 3.06 -26.49 -21.63
CA ALA A 343 3.38 -27.30 -20.47
C ALA A 343 3.16 -26.52 -19.17
N LEU A 344 3.68 -25.31 -19.06
CA LEU A 344 3.49 -24.44 -17.90
C LEU A 344 2.03 -24.18 -17.56
N ARG A 345 1.21 -23.81 -18.57
CA ARG A 345 -0.22 -23.53 -18.37
C ARG A 345 -0.97 -24.77 -17.87
N TRP A 346 -0.70 -25.94 -18.44
CA TRP A 346 -1.28 -27.20 -17.96
C TRP A 346 -0.80 -27.56 -16.56
N SER A 347 0.52 -27.48 -16.30
CA SER A 347 1.07 -27.76 -14.97
C SER A 347 0.46 -26.85 -13.90
N ALA A 348 0.25 -25.56 -14.18
CA ALA A 348 -0.39 -24.63 -13.26
C ALA A 348 -1.78 -25.06 -12.82
N VAL A 349 -2.57 -25.64 -13.73
CA VAL A 349 -3.97 -26.01 -13.46
C VAL A 349 -4.16 -27.47 -13.04
N VAL A 350 -3.09 -28.27 -13.04
CA VAL A 350 -3.14 -29.68 -12.60
C VAL A 350 -2.25 -30.02 -11.41
N HIS A 351 -1.29 -29.17 -11.02
CA HIS A 351 -0.28 -29.52 -10.00
C HIS A 351 -0.87 -29.95 -8.66
N ASP A 352 -1.96 -29.30 -8.25
CA ASP A 352 -2.62 -29.56 -6.96
C ASP A 352 -3.96 -30.32 -7.08
N LEU A 353 -4.23 -30.90 -8.26
CA LEU A 353 -5.44 -31.70 -8.46
C LEU A 353 -5.43 -32.99 -7.67
N ARG A 354 -6.63 -33.55 -7.47
CA ARG A 354 -6.88 -34.81 -6.78
C ARG A 354 -6.36 -34.88 -5.35
N ARG A 355 -6.09 -33.72 -4.74
CA ARG A 355 -5.67 -33.63 -3.35
C ARG A 355 -6.78 -34.12 -2.40
N HIS A 356 -6.44 -35.06 -1.52
CA HIS A 356 -7.39 -35.59 -0.52
C HIS A 356 -7.51 -34.68 0.71
N SER A 357 -6.41 -34.03 1.11
CA SER A 357 -6.40 -33.08 2.23
C SER A 357 -5.44 -31.91 2.04
N ASP A 358 -5.79 -30.75 2.59
CA ASP A 358 -4.93 -29.55 2.56
C ASP A 358 -3.79 -29.60 3.61
N PHE A 359 -3.85 -30.53 4.56
CA PHE A 359 -2.96 -30.54 5.73
C PHE A 359 -1.94 -31.68 5.72
N ILE A 360 -2.29 -32.81 5.09
CA ILE A 360 -1.50 -34.03 5.05
C ILE A 360 -1.59 -34.57 3.62
N GLY A 361 -0.51 -34.48 2.85
CA GLY A 361 -0.52 -34.91 1.47
C GLY A 361 0.87 -35.17 0.93
N ARG A 362 1.55 -36.21 1.44
CA ARG A 362 2.60 -36.83 0.61
C ARG A 362 1.92 -37.42 -0.62
N GLY A 363 2.47 -37.17 -1.81
CA GLY A 363 1.97 -37.76 -3.06
C GLY A 363 0.85 -37.00 -3.79
N HIS A 364 0.53 -35.76 -3.41
CA HIS A 364 -0.42 -34.94 -4.19
C HIS A 364 0.13 -34.61 -5.58
N ALA A 365 1.44 -34.33 -5.68
CA ALA A 365 2.15 -34.22 -6.96
C ALA A 365 1.95 -35.45 -7.86
N GLN A 366 2.06 -36.65 -7.29
CA GLN A 366 1.81 -37.89 -8.03
C GLN A 366 0.35 -38.03 -8.45
N ALA A 367 -0.60 -37.64 -7.59
CA ALA A 367 -2.03 -37.72 -7.90
C ALA A 367 -2.42 -36.77 -9.04
N GLY A 368 -1.90 -35.54 -9.03
CA GLY A 368 -2.07 -34.57 -10.12
C GLY A 368 -1.45 -35.08 -11.43
N ALA A 369 -0.24 -35.64 -11.38
CA ALA A 369 0.43 -36.21 -12.55
C ALA A 369 -0.33 -37.41 -13.13
N ASN A 370 -0.81 -38.33 -12.29
CA ASN A 370 -1.60 -39.48 -12.72
C ASN A 370 -2.91 -39.05 -13.40
N TRP A 371 -3.54 -38.00 -12.87
CA TRP A 371 -4.72 -37.43 -13.51
C TRP A 371 -4.38 -36.83 -14.88
N ALA A 372 -3.30 -36.04 -14.97
CA ALA A 372 -2.85 -35.43 -16.22
C ALA A 372 -2.53 -36.48 -17.29
N LEU A 373 -1.84 -37.56 -16.93
CA LEU A 373 -1.50 -38.67 -17.84
C LEU A 373 -2.74 -39.26 -18.54
N GLN A 374 -3.88 -39.29 -17.85
CA GLN A 374 -5.11 -39.89 -18.36
C GLN A 374 -6.05 -38.90 -19.04
N ASN A 375 -5.95 -37.60 -18.74
CA ASN A 375 -6.98 -36.61 -19.08
C ASN A 375 -6.47 -35.42 -19.91
N LEU A 376 -5.17 -35.28 -20.13
CA LEU A 376 -4.64 -34.25 -21.01
C LEU A 376 -5.18 -34.42 -22.44
N PRO A 377 -5.54 -33.32 -23.14
CA PRO A 377 -6.01 -33.37 -24.51
C PRO A 377 -5.14 -34.20 -25.45
N ALA A 378 -5.78 -34.91 -26.39
CA ALA A 378 -5.13 -35.84 -27.29
C ALA A 378 -4.16 -35.13 -28.26
N ASP A 379 -4.43 -33.88 -28.60
CA ASP A 379 -3.69 -33.02 -29.51
C ASP A 379 -2.43 -32.38 -28.91
N ILE A 380 -2.19 -32.51 -27.61
CA ILE A 380 -0.93 -32.07 -27.00
C ILE A 380 0.21 -33.02 -27.42
N PRO A 381 1.32 -32.51 -27.98
CA PRO A 381 2.49 -33.32 -28.33
C PRO A 381 3.04 -34.17 -27.16
N LEU A 382 3.56 -35.36 -27.47
CA LEU A 382 4.03 -36.31 -26.45
C LEU A 382 5.15 -35.74 -25.57
N ASP A 383 6.12 -35.05 -26.17
CA ASP A 383 7.21 -34.36 -25.47
C ASP A 383 6.68 -33.28 -24.51
N THR A 384 5.61 -32.58 -24.90
CA THR A 384 4.93 -31.60 -24.05
C THR A 384 4.19 -32.29 -22.91
N LYS A 385 3.52 -33.43 -23.15
CA LYS A 385 2.88 -34.23 -22.09
C LYS A 385 3.92 -34.73 -21.08
N ASP A 386 5.04 -35.28 -21.55
CA ASP A 386 6.12 -35.75 -20.69
C ASP A 386 6.66 -34.61 -19.82
N LYS A 387 6.85 -33.43 -20.41
CA LYS A 387 7.27 -32.22 -19.68
C LYS A 387 6.24 -31.80 -18.62
N ILE A 388 4.93 -31.79 -18.93
CA ILE A 388 3.86 -31.51 -17.95
C ILE A 388 3.95 -32.46 -16.76
N LEU A 389 4.11 -33.76 -17.03
CA LEU A 389 4.19 -34.80 -16.00
C LEU A 389 5.41 -34.61 -15.10
N LYS A 390 6.58 -34.36 -15.67
CA LYS A 390 7.82 -34.08 -14.92
C LYS A 390 7.66 -32.86 -14.01
N ILE A 391 7.14 -31.75 -14.54
CA ILE A 391 6.92 -30.51 -13.75
C ILE A 391 5.96 -30.80 -12.59
N VAL A 392 4.84 -31.46 -12.87
CA VAL A 392 3.80 -31.73 -11.85
C VAL A 392 4.31 -32.73 -10.80
N GLN A 393 5.08 -33.75 -11.17
CA GLN A 393 5.64 -34.70 -10.20
C GLN A 393 6.67 -34.05 -9.26
N ALA A 394 7.39 -33.04 -9.75
CA ALA A 394 8.52 -32.44 -9.04
C ALA A 394 8.18 -31.13 -8.31
N HIS A 395 6.94 -30.62 -8.41
CA HIS A 395 6.57 -29.33 -7.84
C HIS A 395 6.60 -29.28 -6.30
N ASP A 396 6.53 -30.43 -5.63
CA ASP A 396 6.68 -30.53 -4.16
C ASP A 396 8.05 -31.04 -3.69
N GLN A 397 9.01 -31.22 -4.61
CA GLN A 397 10.35 -31.75 -4.35
C GLN A 397 11.44 -30.70 -4.62
N GLU A 398 12.63 -30.87 -4.03
CA GLU A 398 13.82 -30.17 -4.52
C GLU A 398 14.19 -30.76 -5.89
N VAL A 399 14.58 -29.90 -6.83
CA VAL A 399 14.89 -30.33 -8.20
C VAL A 399 16.28 -29.92 -8.56
N ASP A 400 16.94 -30.83 -9.26
CA ASP A 400 18.22 -30.63 -9.89
C ASP A 400 18.18 -29.39 -10.79
N PRO A 401 18.99 -28.35 -10.53
CA PRO A 401 19.08 -27.17 -11.39
C PRO A 401 19.40 -27.49 -12.86
N ASP A 402 20.02 -28.64 -13.12
CA ASP A 402 20.39 -29.09 -14.47
C ASP A 402 19.26 -29.87 -15.18
N SER A 403 18.11 -30.04 -14.54
CA SER A 403 16.94 -30.71 -15.12
C SER A 403 16.36 -29.94 -16.32
N ASP A 404 15.90 -30.68 -17.34
CA ASP A 404 15.25 -30.14 -18.54
C ASP A 404 13.92 -29.39 -18.28
N VAL A 405 13.44 -29.42 -17.04
CA VAL A 405 12.23 -28.71 -16.58
C VAL A 405 12.50 -27.68 -15.47
N ALA A 406 13.76 -27.45 -15.11
CA ALA A 406 14.13 -26.60 -13.97
C ALA A 406 13.54 -25.18 -14.09
N LYS A 407 13.60 -24.57 -15.28
CA LYS A 407 13.07 -23.23 -15.54
C LYS A 407 11.55 -23.16 -15.35
N GLU A 408 10.82 -24.03 -16.04
CA GLU A 408 9.36 -24.12 -15.91
C GLU A 408 8.94 -24.39 -14.46
N LEU A 409 9.69 -25.24 -13.76
CA LEU A 409 9.39 -25.58 -12.39
C LEU A 409 9.60 -24.41 -11.42
N SER A 410 10.67 -23.64 -11.57
CA SER A 410 10.91 -22.43 -10.75
C SER A 410 9.79 -21.41 -10.94
N ILE A 411 9.34 -21.19 -12.19
CA ILE A 411 8.22 -20.30 -12.50
C ILE A 411 6.94 -20.79 -11.82
N LEU A 412 6.62 -22.10 -11.93
CA LEU A 412 5.42 -22.67 -11.30
C LEU A 412 5.47 -22.56 -9.77
N LYS A 413 6.61 -22.90 -9.15
CA LYS A 413 6.79 -22.84 -7.69
C LYS A 413 6.62 -21.43 -7.15
N ASP A 414 7.19 -20.44 -7.83
CA ASP A 414 7.03 -19.04 -7.44
C ASP A 414 5.59 -18.56 -7.61
N ALA A 415 4.91 -18.96 -8.69
CA ALA A 415 3.51 -18.65 -8.89
C ALA A 415 2.59 -19.25 -7.81
N ASP A 416 2.79 -20.53 -7.45
CA ASP A 416 2.08 -21.17 -6.33
C ASP A 416 2.40 -20.47 -4.99
N ALA A 417 3.67 -20.18 -4.74
CA ALA A 417 4.11 -19.50 -3.53
C ALA A 417 3.50 -18.10 -3.40
N LEU A 418 3.45 -17.32 -4.49
CA LEU A 418 2.84 -15.99 -4.52
C LEU A 418 1.35 -16.04 -4.19
N ASP A 419 0.60 -17.03 -4.68
CA ASP A 419 -0.83 -17.10 -4.37
C ASP A 419 -1.08 -17.30 -2.86
N ARG A 420 -0.09 -17.77 -2.08
CA ARG A 420 -0.24 -18.05 -0.64
C ARG A 420 -0.43 -16.81 0.22
N ILE A 421 -0.13 -15.60 -0.26
CA ILE A 421 -0.55 -14.33 0.38
C ILE A 421 -2.03 -14.35 0.79
N ARG A 422 -2.88 -15.05 0.03
CA ARG A 422 -4.32 -15.14 0.31
C ARG A 422 -4.60 -15.69 1.69
N LEU A 423 -3.71 -16.53 2.19
CA LEU A 423 -3.84 -17.20 3.48
C LEU A 423 -3.61 -16.23 4.64
N GLU A 424 -2.88 -15.12 4.45
CA GLU A 424 -2.79 -14.03 5.44
C GLU A 424 -4.17 -13.42 5.73
N SER A 425 -5.02 -13.32 4.71
CA SER A 425 -6.37 -12.73 4.82
C SER A 425 -7.44 -13.68 5.35
N ARG A 426 -7.24 -15.00 5.24
CA ARG A 426 -8.26 -16.02 5.57
C ARG A 426 -8.14 -16.59 6.97
N LEU A 427 -7.03 -16.35 7.66
CA LEU A 427 -6.69 -17.03 8.90
C LEU A 427 -6.67 -16.07 10.09
N PRO A 428 -7.59 -16.18 11.06
CA PRO A 428 -7.40 -15.51 12.34
C PRO A 428 -6.11 -16.03 12.99
N VAL A 429 -5.26 -15.10 13.44
CA VAL A 429 -3.94 -15.39 14.03
C VAL A 429 -4.05 -16.36 15.21
N THR A 430 -5.20 -16.44 15.87
CA THR A 430 -5.45 -17.29 17.03
C THR A 430 -5.63 -18.78 16.70
N ASP A 431 -6.34 -19.12 15.62
CA ASP A 431 -6.77 -20.51 15.33
C ASP A 431 -5.89 -21.24 14.33
N THR A 432 -4.86 -20.58 13.82
CA THR A 432 -3.96 -21.19 12.83
C THR A 432 -2.91 -22.06 13.53
N PRO A 433 -2.77 -23.36 13.22
CA PRO A 433 -1.65 -24.16 13.71
C PRO A 433 -0.29 -23.48 13.47
N LYS A 434 0.62 -23.50 14.45
CA LYS A 434 1.94 -22.82 14.37
C LYS A 434 2.75 -23.17 13.11
N PHE A 435 2.63 -24.40 12.60
CA PHE A 435 3.31 -24.84 11.38
C PHE A 435 2.75 -24.18 10.11
N LEU A 436 1.45 -23.84 10.09
CA LEU A 436 0.86 -23.04 9.03
C LEU A 436 1.33 -21.60 9.16
N ARG A 437 1.37 -20.99 10.35
CA ARG A 437 1.90 -19.61 10.52
C ARG A 437 3.33 -19.43 9.98
N ARG A 438 4.20 -20.44 10.13
CA ARG A 438 5.57 -20.45 9.57
C ARG A 438 5.66 -20.82 8.07
N LYS A 439 4.64 -21.47 7.51
CA LYS A 439 4.59 -21.83 6.07
C LYS A 439 3.73 -20.87 5.22
N VAL A 440 2.86 -20.09 5.87
CA VAL A 440 1.87 -19.19 5.28
C VAL A 440 2.42 -17.78 5.10
N ALA A 441 3.29 -17.32 6.00
CA ALA A 441 4.03 -16.09 5.72
C ALA A 441 4.88 -16.32 4.47
N LEU A 442 4.71 -15.49 3.44
CA LEU A 442 5.71 -15.45 2.38
C LEU A 442 7.03 -15.13 3.04
N ASP A 443 7.91 -16.12 3.06
CA ASP A 443 9.32 -15.90 3.24
C ASP A 443 9.83 -15.53 1.84
N PRO A 444 10.23 -14.27 1.58
CA PRO A 444 10.78 -13.89 0.27
C PRO A 444 12.00 -14.74 -0.11
N GLY A 445 12.67 -15.39 0.86
CA GLY A 445 13.73 -16.36 0.62
C GLY A 445 13.29 -17.69 0.01
N ARG A 446 11.96 -17.95 -0.08
CA ARG A 446 11.40 -19.13 -0.77
C ARG A 446 11.06 -18.88 -2.23
N LEU A 447 11.00 -17.62 -2.66
CA LEU A 447 10.84 -17.28 -4.06
C LEU A 447 12.19 -17.51 -4.76
N CYS A 448 12.18 -18.40 -5.74
CA CYS A 448 13.36 -18.78 -6.51
C CYS A 448 13.85 -17.64 -7.42
N LEU A 449 12.94 -16.78 -7.89
CA LEU A 449 13.23 -15.72 -8.84
C LEU A 449 13.11 -14.35 -8.17
N ASP A 450 14.07 -13.46 -8.45
CA ASP A 450 14.03 -12.09 -7.92
C ASP A 450 12.85 -11.29 -8.44
N ILE A 451 12.41 -11.55 -9.67
CA ILE A 451 11.22 -10.91 -10.26
C ILE A 451 9.93 -11.27 -9.51
N SER A 452 9.85 -12.46 -8.92
CA SER A 452 8.67 -12.89 -8.17
C SER A 452 8.47 -12.08 -6.89
N LYS A 453 9.56 -11.65 -6.22
CA LYS A 453 9.48 -10.80 -5.02
C LYS A 453 8.77 -9.48 -5.30
N LYS A 454 8.93 -8.96 -6.50
CA LYS A 454 8.29 -7.73 -6.99
C LYS A 454 6.80 -7.91 -7.29
N LEU A 455 6.33 -9.15 -7.45
CA LEU A 455 4.93 -9.47 -7.75
C LEU A 455 4.05 -9.68 -6.51
N ILE A 456 4.59 -9.54 -5.29
CA ILE A 456 3.80 -9.68 -4.06
C ILE A 456 2.60 -8.72 -4.03
N PRO A 457 2.73 -7.40 -4.32
CA PRO A 457 1.58 -6.50 -4.34
C PRO A 457 0.57 -6.85 -5.44
N PHE A 458 1.07 -7.22 -6.64
CA PHE A 458 0.22 -7.66 -7.75
C PHE A 458 -0.63 -8.87 -7.37
N ALA A 459 -0.01 -9.87 -6.74
CA ALA A 459 -0.72 -11.06 -6.31
C ALA A 459 -1.78 -10.71 -5.25
N HIS A 460 -1.51 -9.76 -4.33
CA HIS A 460 -2.49 -9.32 -3.32
C HIS A 460 -3.72 -8.72 -3.97
N GLU A 461 -3.48 -7.88 -4.98
CA GLU A 461 -4.56 -7.22 -5.71
C GLU A 461 -5.35 -8.19 -6.58
N LEU A 462 -4.67 -9.13 -7.25
CA LEU A 462 -5.32 -10.22 -8.00
C LEU A 462 -6.23 -11.05 -7.09
N TYR A 463 -5.77 -11.37 -5.88
CA TYR A 463 -6.58 -12.04 -4.88
C TYR A 463 -7.77 -11.18 -4.42
N ARG A 464 -7.54 -9.89 -4.12
CA ARG A 464 -8.59 -8.95 -3.69
C ARG A 464 -9.71 -8.85 -4.72
N LEU A 465 -9.37 -8.58 -5.98
CA LEU A 465 -10.33 -8.45 -7.08
C LEU A 465 -11.08 -9.75 -7.37
N SER A 466 -10.37 -10.89 -7.38
CA SER A 466 -11.01 -12.19 -7.63
C SER A 466 -11.90 -12.67 -6.48
N THR A 467 -11.72 -12.13 -5.27
CA THR A 467 -12.54 -12.47 -4.09
C THR A 467 -13.60 -11.45 -3.72
N TYR A 468 -13.54 -10.23 -4.24
CA TYR A 468 -14.54 -9.17 -4.01
C TYR A 468 -15.97 -9.61 -4.37
N ASN A 469 -16.11 -10.50 -5.36
CA ASN A 469 -17.40 -11.04 -5.83
C ASN A 469 -17.80 -12.39 -5.18
N ARG A 470 -17.22 -12.76 -4.04
CA ARG A 470 -17.41 -14.06 -3.36
C ARG A 470 -18.84 -14.47 -3.02
N LEU A 471 -19.82 -13.57 -3.12
CA LEU A 471 -21.23 -13.86 -2.86
C LEU A 471 -21.89 -14.80 -3.88
N LYS A 472 -21.23 -15.13 -5.00
CA LYS A 472 -21.72 -16.13 -5.97
C LYS A 472 -20.78 -17.33 -6.03
N ARG A 473 -20.91 -18.22 -5.03
CA ARG A 473 -20.23 -19.52 -5.04
C ARG A 473 -20.70 -20.31 -6.26
N SER A 474 -19.75 -20.98 -6.92
CA SER A 474 -19.93 -22.30 -7.53
C SER A 474 -20.08 -22.53 -9.04
N GLN A 475 -19.41 -21.77 -9.91
CA GLN A 475 -19.06 -22.26 -11.28
C GLN A 475 -18.19 -21.25 -12.04
N LYS A 476 -18.31 -19.96 -11.69
CA LYS A 476 -17.63 -18.85 -12.35
C LYS A 476 -16.31 -18.45 -11.70
N ALA A 477 -15.76 -19.26 -10.78
CA ALA A 477 -14.58 -18.89 -10.01
C ALA A 477 -13.36 -18.60 -10.90
N GLY A 478 -13.08 -19.47 -11.88
CA GLY A 478 -11.99 -19.23 -12.84
C GLY A 478 -12.25 -18.00 -13.70
N VAL A 479 -13.48 -17.81 -14.19
CA VAL A 479 -13.87 -16.63 -14.98
C VAL A 479 -13.64 -15.33 -14.20
N LEU A 480 -14.04 -15.28 -12.92
CA LEU A 480 -13.83 -14.10 -12.06
C LEU A 480 -12.34 -13.81 -11.83
N VAL A 481 -11.50 -14.85 -11.78
CA VAL A 481 -10.05 -14.68 -11.67
C VAL A 481 -9.47 -14.12 -12.97
N LEU A 482 -9.91 -14.61 -14.14
CA LEU A 482 -9.51 -14.03 -15.43
C LEU A 482 -10.02 -12.59 -15.60
N ASP A 483 -11.24 -12.29 -15.14
CA ASP A 483 -11.78 -10.93 -15.10
C ASP A 483 -10.88 -10.01 -14.26
N ALA A 484 -10.42 -10.48 -13.10
CA ALA A 484 -9.48 -9.75 -12.25
C ALA A 484 -8.13 -9.53 -12.96
N GLY A 485 -7.59 -10.54 -13.64
CA GLY A 485 -6.37 -10.38 -14.46
C GLY A 485 -6.55 -9.35 -15.58
N SER A 486 -7.73 -9.32 -16.22
CA SER A 486 -8.05 -8.33 -17.25
C SER A 486 -8.18 -6.92 -16.68
N GLN A 487 -8.77 -6.76 -15.49
CA GLN A 487 -8.87 -5.48 -14.78
C GLN A 487 -7.51 -4.94 -14.37
N LEU A 488 -6.57 -5.83 -14.04
CA LEU A 488 -5.19 -5.47 -13.73
C LEU A 488 -4.34 -5.17 -14.97
N GLY A 489 -4.83 -5.48 -16.17
CA GLY A 489 -4.10 -5.22 -17.42
C GLY A 489 -3.00 -6.24 -17.73
N VAL A 490 -2.95 -7.37 -17.02
CA VAL A 490 -2.05 -8.50 -17.37
C VAL A 490 -2.66 -9.46 -18.40
N LEU A 491 -3.97 -9.33 -18.67
CA LEU A 491 -4.66 -10.05 -19.72
C LEU A 491 -5.34 -9.04 -20.65
N THR A 492 -5.10 -9.17 -21.96
CA THR A 492 -5.89 -8.41 -22.95
C THR A 492 -7.27 -9.03 -23.07
N LYS A 493 -8.29 -8.19 -23.31
CA LYS A 493 -9.68 -8.63 -23.46
C LYS A 493 -9.89 -9.57 -24.63
#